data_AF-A0A2H3H8I8-F1
#
_entry.id   AF-A0A2H3H8I8-F1
#
_cell.length_a   1.000
_cell.length_b   1.000
_cell.length_c   1.000
_cell.angle_alpha   90.00
_cell.angle_beta   90.00
_cell.angle_gamma   90.00
#
_symmetry.space_group_name_H-M   'P 1'
#
loop_
_entity.id
_entity.type
_entity.pdbx_description
1 polymer ?
#
loop_
_entity_poly.entity_id
_entity_poly.type
_entity_poly.pdbx_seq_one_letter_code
_entity_poly.pdbx_strand_id
1 'polypeptide(L)'
;MAPPRKKPRTRAGPKDDPADEQSAGILADFRTSWLLKNDEQLVELKVKGEIFQVAKNVLTKNSEYFESCLNGRFAEAKKGGVEFNDEDIEPRYLALYIGVAYSHSSIVPHAHPRPAQSPEAAPIKTPMRDYVEVYKLCDRFISPSMGEFIARCIDVAIGNGHRALYRTEADQGTQKLLMRDFADGYEALNMQHSSQAELGDRMITYFCEGVSYKAWIETMEELRDRPKFIGHVSRGFATKLQELQVGRKLKRKEWAGPGVA
;
A
#
# COMPACT_ATOMS: atom_id res chain seq x y z
N MET A 1 -1.50 -22.59 -60.68
CA MET A 1 -1.90 -21.25 -60.20
C MET A 1 -2.83 -21.44 -59.01
N ALA A 2 -2.45 -20.95 -57.83
CA ALA A 2 -3.26 -20.98 -56.61
C ALA A 2 -3.53 -19.54 -56.15
N PRO A 3 -4.73 -19.20 -55.63
CA PRO A 3 -5.11 -17.83 -55.30
C PRO A 3 -4.50 -17.37 -53.96
N PRO A 4 -4.31 -16.05 -53.75
CA PRO A 4 -3.65 -15.53 -52.56
C PRO A 4 -4.55 -15.60 -51.31
N ARG A 5 -4.01 -16.16 -50.23
CA ARG A 5 -4.63 -16.20 -48.90
C ARG A 5 -4.77 -14.78 -48.32
N LYS A 6 -5.98 -14.38 -47.95
CA LYS A 6 -6.26 -13.17 -47.16
C LYS A 6 -5.63 -13.31 -45.77
N LYS A 7 -4.82 -12.33 -45.35
CA LYS A 7 -4.33 -12.19 -43.97
C LYS A 7 -5.50 -11.80 -43.05
N PRO A 8 -5.67 -12.40 -41.86
CA PRO A 8 -6.63 -11.94 -40.89
C PRO A 8 -6.16 -10.61 -40.28
N ARG A 9 -7.09 -9.66 -40.23
CA ARG A 9 -6.94 -8.31 -39.66
C ARG A 9 -6.86 -8.44 -38.13
N THR A 10 -5.68 -8.19 -37.57
CA THR A 10 -5.48 -8.09 -36.12
C THR A 10 -6.39 -7.01 -35.56
N ARG A 11 -7.30 -7.38 -34.64
CA ARG A 11 -8.03 -6.42 -33.82
C ARG A 11 -7.01 -5.70 -32.95
N ALA A 12 -7.02 -4.37 -33.01
CA ALA A 12 -6.30 -3.52 -32.07
C ALA A 12 -6.76 -3.87 -30.65
N GLY A 13 -5.82 -4.16 -29.75
CA GLY A 13 -6.09 -4.26 -28.32
C GLY A 13 -6.54 -2.91 -27.76
N PRO A 14 -7.10 -2.88 -26.54
CA PRO A 14 -7.52 -1.64 -25.91
C PRO A 14 -6.29 -0.73 -25.78
N LYS A 15 -6.44 0.54 -26.19
CA LYS A 15 -5.47 1.59 -25.87
C LYS A 15 -5.35 1.63 -24.34
N ASP A 16 -4.14 1.39 -23.83
CA ASP A 16 -3.80 1.77 -22.46
C ASP A 16 -4.11 3.26 -22.29
N ASP A 17 -4.93 3.58 -21.29
CA ASP A 17 -5.26 4.96 -20.97
C ASP A 17 -3.99 5.64 -20.42
N PRO A 18 -3.59 6.82 -20.91
CA PRO A 18 -2.38 7.52 -20.43
C PRO A 18 -2.45 7.88 -18.93
N ALA A 19 -3.64 7.83 -18.33
CA ALA A 19 -3.83 7.97 -16.88
C ALA A 19 -3.38 6.73 -16.09
N ASP A 20 -3.43 5.53 -16.68
CA ASP A 20 -3.00 4.28 -16.04
C ASP A 20 -1.47 4.12 -16.05
N GLU A 21 -0.78 4.73 -17.03
CA GLU A 21 0.69 4.86 -17.04
C GLU A 21 1.17 5.88 -16.00
N GLN A 22 0.51 7.03 -15.86
CA GLN A 22 0.89 8.06 -14.86
C GLN A 22 0.68 7.59 -13.41
N SER A 23 -0.33 6.76 -13.17
CA SER A 23 -0.60 6.19 -11.84
C SER A 23 0.50 5.21 -11.38
N ALA A 24 1.24 4.62 -12.31
CA ALA A 24 2.27 3.61 -12.05
C ALA A 24 3.56 4.17 -11.42
N GLY A 25 3.77 5.49 -11.51
CA GLY A 25 4.98 6.16 -11.08
C GLY A 25 4.93 6.80 -9.69
N ILE A 26 3.78 6.84 -9.01
CA ILE A 26 3.58 7.79 -7.89
C ILE A 26 4.64 7.68 -6.77
N LEU A 27 5.11 6.47 -6.43
CA LEU A 27 6.19 6.27 -5.45
C LEU A 27 7.58 6.05 -6.06
N ALA A 28 7.66 5.76 -7.37
CA ALA A 28 8.89 5.35 -8.05
C ALA A 28 9.37 6.34 -9.14
N ASP A 29 8.65 7.43 -9.36
CA ASP A 29 8.93 8.39 -10.42
C ASP A 29 9.91 9.46 -9.95
N PHE A 30 11.17 9.04 -9.82
CA PHE A 30 12.33 9.91 -9.63
C PHE A 30 12.59 10.85 -10.83
N ARG A 31 11.74 10.82 -11.87
CA ARG A 31 11.95 11.59 -13.12
C ARG A 31 11.50 13.04 -13.01
N THR A 32 10.80 13.43 -11.96
CA THR A 32 10.36 14.83 -11.77
C THR A 32 11.37 15.71 -11.03
N SER A 33 12.45 15.12 -10.49
CA SER A 33 13.54 15.83 -9.79
C SER A 33 14.24 16.90 -10.64
N TRP A 34 14.18 16.78 -11.97
CA TRP A 34 14.89 17.66 -12.91
C TRP A 34 14.12 18.94 -13.27
N LEU A 35 12.89 19.12 -12.78
CA LEU A 35 12.05 20.29 -13.09
C LEU A 35 12.21 21.46 -12.12
N LEU A 36 13.01 21.31 -11.06
CA LEU A 36 13.29 22.39 -10.12
C LEU A 36 14.40 23.28 -10.68
N LYS A 37 13.99 24.43 -11.23
CA LYS A 37 14.89 25.50 -11.66
C LYS A 37 15.33 26.33 -10.43
N ASN A 38 16.66 26.45 -10.29
CA ASN A 38 17.44 27.47 -9.56
C ASN A 38 17.70 27.23 -8.05
N ASP A 39 19.00 27.24 -7.70
CA ASP A 39 19.57 27.53 -6.36
C ASP A 39 18.90 26.87 -5.15
N GLU A 40 18.57 25.59 -5.25
CA GLU A 40 18.03 24.86 -4.10
C GLU A 40 19.15 24.46 -3.14
N GLN A 41 19.10 25.00 -1.92
CA GLN A 41 19.93 24.52 -0.82
C GLN A 41 19.60 23.05 -0.58
N LEU A 42 20.52 22.16 -0.98
CA LEU A 42 20.40 20.74 -0.71
C LEU A 42 20.68 20.47 0.77
N VAL A 43 19.92 19.54 1.34
CA VAL A 43 20.12 19.01 2.69
C VAL A 43 20.33 17.51 2.65
N GLU A 44 21.14 17.01 3.57
CA GLU A 44 21.42 15.57 3.69
C GLU A 44 20.48 14.94 4.72
N LEU A 45 19.74 13.91 4.32
CA LEU A 45 19.02 13.02 5.23
C LEU A 45 19.81 11.71 5.36
N LYS A 46 20.22 11.36 6.58
CA LYS A 46 21.00 10.15 6.85
C LYS A 46 20.16 9.15 7.63
N VAL A 47 20.10 7.90 7.18
CA VAL A 47 19.36 6.83 7.87
C VAL A 47 20.06 5.50 7.63
N LYS A 48 20.36 4.77 8.70
CA LYS A 48 21.02 3.44 8.65
C LYS A 48 22.24 3.35 7.70
N GLY A 49 23.02 4.44 7.63
CA GLY A 49 24.21 4.54 6.77
C GLY A 49 23.95 4.97 5.31
N GLU A 50 22.69 5.07 4.89
CA GLU A 50 22.31 5.65 3.60
C GLU A 50 22.14 7.17 3.70
N ILE A 51 22.49 7.88 2.63
CA ILE A 51 22.45 9.35 2.56
C ILE A 51 21.60 9.75 1.36
N PHE A 52 20.58 10.55 1.62
CA PHE A 52 19.71 11.14 0.59
C PHE A 52 19.95 12.65 0.53
N GLN A 53 20.25 13.15 -0.67
CA GLN A 53 20.33 14.59 -0.91
C GLN A 53 18.98 15.07 -1.44
N VAL A 54 18.37 16.01 -0.70
CA VAL A 54 17.02 16.48 -0.99
C VAL A 54 16.99 18.01 -0.97
N ALA A 55 16.18 18.60 -1.84
CA ALA A 55 15.96 20.02 -1.85
C ALA A 55 15.23 20.47 -0.57
N LYS A 56 15.79 21.44 0.15
CA LYS A 56 15.23 21.94 1.41
C LYS A 56 13.79 22.43 1.27
N ASN A 57 13.47 23.12 0.18
CA ASN A 57 12.12 23.63 -0.09
C ASN A 57 11.08 22.51 -0.26
N VAL A 58 11.44 21.38 -0.87
CA VAL A 58 10.55 20.22 -1.06
C VAL A 58 10.16 19.62 0.29
N LEU A 59 11.13 19.49 1.21
CA LEU A 59 10.86 18.98 2.56
C LEU A 59 10.04 19.98 3.38
N THR A 60 10.50 21.23 3.46
CA THR A 60 9.88 22.26 4.32
C THR A 60 8.49 22.68 3.85
N LYS A 61 8.17 22.57 2.55
CA LYS A 61 6.83 22.89 2.02
C LYS A 61 5.75 21.91 2.47
N ASN A 62 6.10 20.66 2.73
CA ASN A 62 5.13 19.60 2.98
C ASN A 62 5.19 19.02 4.40
N SER A 63 6.10 19.50 5.24
CA SER A 63 6.39 18.93 6.56
C SER A 63 6.77 20.01 7.57
N GLU A 64 5.95 20.15 8.61
CA GLU A 64 6.21 21.07 9.72
C GLU A 64 7.45 20.65 10.53
N TYR A 65 7.72 19.33 10.59
CA TYR A 65 8.92 18.78 11.19
C TYR A 65 10.18 19.32 10.49
N PHE A 66 10.25 19.19 9.16
CA PHE A 66 11.42 19.65 8.41
C PHE A 66 11.51 21.18 8.38
N GLU A 67 10.38 21.90 8.33
CA GLU A 67 10.37 23.35 8.49
C GLU A 67 11.03 23.77 9.81
N SER A 68 10.64 23.15 10.91
CA SER A 68 11.21 23.42 12.24
C SER A 68 12.69 23.03 12.32
N CYS A 69 13.08 21.86 11.82
CA CYS A 69 14.46 21.36 11.90
C CYS A 69 15.44 22.16 11.03
N LEU A 70 15.03 22.56 9.82
CA LEU A 70 15.94 23.10 8.80
C LEU A 70 15.91 24.63 8.69
N ASN A 71 14.84 25.29 9.14
CA ASN A 71 14.75 26.75 9.23
C ASN A 71 14.84 27.28 10.66
N GLY A 72 14.84 26.39 11.67
CA GLY A 72 14.90 26.75 13.07
C GLY A 72 16.31 27.00 13.61
N ARG A 73 16.42 27.03 14.94
CA ARG A 73 17.69 27.25 15.68
C ARG A 73 18.42 25.96 16.03
N PHE A 74 17.95 24.83 15.52
CA PHE A 74 18.49 23.51 15.84
C PHE A 74 19.86 23.25 15.19
N ALA A 75 20.58 22.26 15.71
CA ALA A 75 21.93 21.95 15.22
C ALA A 75 21.90 21.47 13.76
N GLU A 76 20.80 20.85 13.35
CA GLU A 76 20.48 20.33 12.03
C GLU A 76 20.48 21.45 10.97
N ALA A 77 19.91 22.61 11.29
CA ALA A 77 19.95 23.80 10.44
C ALA A 77 21.38 24.31 10.20
N LYS A 78 22.28 24.15 11.20
CA LYS A 78 23.71 24.53 11.07
C LYS A 78 24.55 23.46 10.37
N LYS A 79 24.19 22.18 10.54
CA LYS A 79 24.86 21.02 9.91
C LYS A 79 24.45 20.83 8.45
N GLY A 80 23.32 21.39 8.02
CA GLY A 80 22.81 21.24 6.66
C GLY A 80 22.14 19.88 6.41
N GLY A 81 21.62 19.22 7.44
CA GLY A 81 21.04 17.89 7.32
C GLY A 81 20.48 17.31 8.62
N VAL A 82 19.74 16.21 8.49
CA VAL A 82 19.10 15.48 9.59
C VAL A 82 19.60 14.04 9.57
N GLU A 83 19.99 13.52 10.73
CA GLU A 83 20.39 12.12 10.90
C GLU A 83 19.33 11.40 11.73
N PHE A 84 18.75 10.35 11.17
CA PHE A 84 17.76 9.50 11.80
C PHE A 84 18.45 8.29 12.44
N ASN A 85 18.43 8.27 13.77
CA ASN A 85 18.88 7.13 14.57
C ASN A 85 17.71 6.21 14.99
N ASP A 86 16.50 6.52 14.56
CA ASP A 86 15.31 5.74 14.85
C ASP A 86 15.38 4.40 14.11
N GLU A 87 15.28 3.28 14.83
CA GLU A 87 15.25 1.94 14.22
C GLU A 87 14.04 1.74 13.30
N ASP A 88 12.99 2.53 13.50
CA ASP A 88 11.70 2.44 12.83
C ASP A 88 11.68 3.02 11.40
N ILE A 89 12.72 3.77 10.99
CA ILE A 89 12.79 4.35 9.64
C ILE A 89 13.70 3.50 8.76
N GLU A 90 13.11 2.81 7.78
CA GLU A 90 13.88 2.11 6.75
C GLU A 90 14.23 3.04 5.58
N PRO A 91 15.48 2.98 5.05
CA PRO A 91 15.92 3.82 3.93
C PRO A 91 15.02 3.71 2.69
N ARG A 92 14.53 2.50 2.38
CA ARG A 92 13.59 2.26 1.28
C ARG A 92 12.36 3.14 1.40
N TYR A 93 11.70 3.16 2.56
CA TYR A 93 10.45 3.90 2.75
C TYR A 93 10.69 5.40 2.82
N LEU A 94 11.83 5.82 3.37
CA LEU A 94 12.26 7.22 3.31
C LEU A 94 12.41 7.69 1.86
N ALA A 95 13.03 6.89 0.99
CA ALA A 95 13.17 7.21 -0.43
C ALA A 95 11.79 7.37 -1.12
N LEU A 96 10.83 6.50 -0.81
CA LEU A 96 9.45 6.62 -1.34
C LEU A 96 8.76 7.88 -0.81
N TYR A 97 8.89 8.19 0.49
CA TYR A 97 8.36 9.43 1.07
C TYR A 97 8.94 10.66 0.37
N ILE A 98 10.25 10.70 0.11
CA ILE A 98 10.91 11.77 -0.62
C ILE A 98 10.32 11.89 -2.04
N GLY A 99 10.14 10.76 -2.75
CA GLY A 99 9.50 10.74 -4.06
C GLY A 99 8.10 11.36 -4.05
N VAL A 100 7.30 11.04 -3.03
CA VAL A 100 5.96 11.66 -2.85
C VAL A 100 6.09 13.15 -2.56
N ALA A 101 7.06 13.58 -1.73
CA ALA A 101 7.26 15.00 -1.42
C ALA A 101 7.61 15.81 -2.68
N TYR A 102 8.46 15.28 -3.56
CA TYR A 102 8.76 15.88 -4.86
C TYR A 102 7.52 15.95 -5.76
N SER A 103 6.79 14.84 -5.85
CA SER A 103 5.54 14.74 -6.62
C SER A 103 4.49 15.75 -6.14
N HIS A 104 4.34 15.92 -4.83
CA HIS A 104 3.41 16.86 -4.22
C HIS A 104 3.87 18.33 -4.34
N SER A 105 5.18 18.54 -4.49
CA SER A 105 5.77 19.87 -4.70
C SER A 105 5.74 20.32 -6.16
N SER A 106 5.46 19.41 -7.10
CA SER A 106 5.35 19.67 -8.54
C SER A 106 4.26 20.71 -8.87
N ILE A 107 4.43 21.38 -10.02
CA ILE A 107 3.43 22.31 -10.59
C ILE A 107 2.09 21.60 -10.83
N VAL A 108 2.13 20.31 -11.14
CA VAL A 108 0.95 19.44 -11.23
C VAL A 108 1.12 18.35 -10.18
N PRO A 109 0.54 18.50 -8.98
CA PRO A 109 0.53 17.45 -7.97
C PRO A 109 -0.11 16.19 -8.53
N HIS A 110 0.48 15.02 -8.26
CA HIS A 110 -0.11 13.77 -8.72
C HIS A 110 -1.45 13.56 -8.01
N ALA A 111 -2.48 13.19 -8.78
CA ALA A 111 -3.73 12.72 -8.21
C ALA A 111 -3.55 11.28 -7.69
N HIS A 112 -4.32 10.92 -6.66
CA HIS A 112 -4.35 9.53 -6.20
C HIS A 112 -4.90 8.67 -7.35
N PRO A 113 -4.46 7.41 -7.47
CA PRO A 113 -4.88 6.56 -8.57
C PRO A 113 -6.39 6.40 -8.56
N ARG A 114 -7.00 6.37 -9.75
CA ARG A 114 -8.43 6.05 -9.84
C ARG A 114 -8.64 4.55 -9.62
N PRO A 115 -9.76 4.12 -9.01
CA PRO A 115 -10.11 2.71 -8.94
C PRO A 115 -10.08 2.08 -10.33
N ALA A 116 -9.42 0.92 -10.45
CA ALA A 116 -9.24 0.28 -11.75
C ALA A 116 -10.58 -0.29 -12.25
N GLN A 117 -10.83 -0.25 -13.55
CA GLN A 117 -12.02 -0.89 -14.12
C GLN A 117 -11.94 -2.42 -14.00
N SER A 118 -10.78 -2.98 -14.29
CA SER A 118 -10.46 -4.41 -14.23
C SER A 118 -9.22 -4.67 -13.35
N PRO A 119 -9.33 -4.53 -12.01
CA PRO A 119 -8.20 -4.72 -11.11
C PRO A 119 -7.59 -6.12 -11.20
N GLU A 120 -8.38 -7.15 -11.55
CA GLU A 120 -7.90 -8.51 -11.75
C GLU A 120 -6.93 -8.70 -12.91
N ALA A 121 -6.97 -7.80 -13.91
CA ALA A 121 -6.07 -7.83 -15.06
C ALA A 121 -4.85 -6.90 -14.87
N ALA A 122 -4.86 -6.08 -13.82
CA ALA A 122 -3.79 -5.14 -13.55
C ALA A 122 -2.70 -5.80 -12.69
N PRO A 123 -1.40 -5.64 -13.03
CA PRO A 123 -0.34 -6.06 -12.14
C PRO A 123 -0.37 -5.24 -10.83
N ILE A 124 0.00 -5.85 -9.71
CA ILE A 124 0.27 -5.10 -8.48
C ILE A 124 1.49 -4.23 -8.72
N LYS A 125 1.28 -2.94 -8.98
CA LYS A 125 2.35 -1.98 -9.31
C LYS A 125 3.12 -1.52 -8.08
N THR A 126 2.42 -1.39 -6.96
CA THR A 126 2.98 -0.92 -5.69
C THR A 126 2.38 -1.76 -4.56
N PRO A 127 3.21 -2.48 -3.78
CA PRO A 127 2.74 -3.27 -2.65
C PRO A 127 1.99 -2.41 -1.62
N MET A 128 0.94 -2.97 -1.02
CA MET A 128 0.15 -2.27 0.01
C MET A 128 1.00 -1.81 1.20
N ARG A 129 2.00 -2.63 1.57
CA ARG A 129 2.97 -2.30 2.61
C ARG A 129 3.73 -1.00 2.33
N ASP A 130 4.14 -0.76 1.09
CA ASP A 130 4.89 0.44 0.74
C ASP A 130 4.04 1.71 1.00
N TYR A 131 2.74 1.68 0.68
CA TYR A 131 1.83 2.78 1.02
C TYR A 131 1.67 2.97 2.53
N VAL A 132 1.51 1.88 3.29
CA VAL A 132 1.34 1.95 4.75
C VAL A 132 2.58 2.53 5.44
N GLU A 133 3.77 2.13 5.02
CA GLU A 133 5.01 2.63 5.62
C GLU A 133 5.25 4.10 5.27
N VAL A 134 4.92 4.53 4.04
CA VAL A 134 4.96 5.95 3.68
C VAL A 134 3.90 6.75 4.47
N TYR A 135 2.71 6.20 4.70
CA TYR A 135 1.68 6.84 5.53
C TYR A 135 2.17 7.08 6.96
N LYS A 136 2.87 6.11 7.56
CA LYS A 136 3.51 6.26 8.87
C LYS A 136 4.59 7.35 8.87
N LEU A 137 5.37 7.46 7.80
CA LEU A 137 6.35 8.55 7.66
C LEU A 137 5.69 9.92 7.51
N CYS A 138 4.55 10.01 6.83
CA CYS A 138 3.77 11.25 6.77
C CYS A 138 3.32 11.71 8.16
N ASP A 139 2.90 10.79 9.03
CA ASP A 139 2.57 11.11 10.42
C ASP A 139 3.82 11.51 11.22
N ARG A 140 4.90 10.72 11.14
CA ARG A 140 6.18 10.97 11.82
C ARG A 140 6.82 12.31 11.47
N PHE A 141 6.66 12.76 10.22
CA PHE A 141 7.20 14.03 9.73
C PHE A 141 6.16 15.16 9.72
N ILE A 142 4.97 14.96 10.30
CA ILE A 142 3.94 15.99 10.41
C ILE A 142 3.62 16.58 9.02
N SER A 143 3.24 15.68 8.11
CA SER A 143 2.97 15.96 6.70
C SER A 143 1.51 15.61 6.36
N PRO A 144 0.51 16.31 6.93
CA PRO A 144 -0.89 15.90 6.91
C PRO A 144 -1.48 15.80 5.50
N SER A 145 -1.16 16.74 4.60
CA SER A 145 -1.65 16.73 3.21
C SER A 145 -1.16 15.51 2.41
N MET A 146 0.12 15.16 2.58
CA MET A 146 0.68 13.94 2.01
C MET A 146 0.07 12.70 2.68
N GLY A 147 -0.14 12.72 3.99
CA GLY A 147 -0.79 11.64 4.72
C GLY A 147 -2.19 11.34 4.20
N GLU A 148 -3.02 12.36 3.99
CA GLU A 148 -4.34 12.23 3.37
C GLU A 148 -4.28 11.66 1.95
N PHE A 149 -3.30 12.12 1.15
CA PHE A 149 -3.09 11.60 -0.19
C PHE A 149 -2.77 10.10 -0.17
N ILE A 150 -1.83 9.69 0.68
CA ILE A 150 -1.45 8.28 0.79
C ILE A 150 -2.58 7.43 1.36
N ALA A 151 -3.35 7.94 2.32
CA ALA A 151 -4.54 7.25 2.83
C ALA A 151 -5.56 6.96 1.70
N ARG A 152 -5.80 7.91 0.79
CA ARG A 152 -6.63 7.68 -0.41
C ARG A 152 -6.03 6.63 -1.36
N CYS A 153 -4.70 6.59 -1.52
CA CYS A 153 -4.04 5.54 -2.29
C CYS A 153 -4.24 4.16 -1.65
N ILE A 154 -4.16 4.05 -0.32
CA ILE A 154 -4.45 2.81 0.42
C ILE A 154 -5.91 2.38 0.21
N ASP A 155 -6.86 3.31 0.29
CA ASP A 155 -8.28 3.00 0.08
C ASP A 155 -8.56 2.43 -1.33
N VAL A 156 -7.90 3.00 -2.34
CA VAL A 156 -7.98 2.49 -3.72
C VAL A 156 -7.33 1.12 -3.84
N ALA A 157 -6.19 0.89 -3.18
CA ALA A 157 -5.52 -0.42 -3.17
C ALA A 157 -6.40 -1.49 -2.49
N ILE A 158 -7.01 -1.18 -1.35
CA ILE A 158 -7.96 -2.05 -0.65
C ILE A 158 -9.14 -2.40 -1.56
N GLY A 159 -9.78 -1.40 -2.17
CA GLY A 159 -10.93 -1.60 -3.06
C GLY A 159 -10.60 -2.42 -4.29
N ASN A 160 -9.47 -2.15 -4.94
CA ASN A 160 -9.00 -2.91 -6.10
C ASN A 160 -8.64 -4.36 -5.69
N GLY A 161 -7.92 -4.54 -4.59
CA GLY A 161 -7.53 -5.85 -4.07
C GLY A 161 -8.74 -6.71 -3.72
N HIS A 162 -9.75 -6.15 -3.04
CA HIS A 162 -11.00 -6.85 -2.77
C HIS A 162 -11.71 -7.28 -4.06
N ARG A 163 -11.89 -6.36 -5.01
CA ARG A 163 -12.57 -6.67 -6.27
C ARG A 163 -11.82 -7.74 -7.07
N ALA A 164 -10.48 -7.70 -7.06
CA ALA A 164 -9.66 -8.71 -7.70
C ALA A 164 -9.80 -10.06 -7.00
N LEU A 165 -9.76 -10.11 -5.66
CA LEU A 165 -10.02 -11.33 -4.89
C LEU A 165 -11.40 -11.91 -5.23
N TYR A 166 -12.44 -11.07 -5.20
CA TYR A 166 -13.81 -11.51 -5.46
C TYR A 166 -14.00 -12.07 -6.88
N ARG A 167 -13.40 -11.43 -7.89
CA ARG A 167 -13.56 -11.83 -9.30
C ARG A 167 -12.70 -13.02 -9.71
N THR A 168 -11.63 -13.29 -8.97
CA THR A 168 -10.67 -14.37 -9.26
C THR A 168 -10.74 -15.50 -8.24
N GLU A 169 -11.94 -15.77 -7.70
CA GLU A 169 -12.15 -16.80 -6.66
C GLU A 169 -11.56 -18.18 -7.03
N ALA A 170 -11.58 -18.53 -8.32
CA ALA A 170 -11.06 -19.80 -8.84
C ALA A 170 -9.55 -19.79 -9.16
N ASP A 171 -8.90 -18.62 -9.23
CA ASP A 171 -7.47 -18.49 -9.54
C ASP A 171 -6.64 -18.46 -8.25
N GLN A 172 -6.11 -19.62 -7.87
CA GLN A 172 -5.31 -19.74 -6.66
C GLN A 172 -4.05 -18.89 -6.65
N GLY A 173 -3.44 -18.66 -7.82
CA GLY A 173 -2.22 -17.86 -7.93
C GLY A 173 -2.52 -16.40 -7.59
N THR A 174 -3.59 -15.86 -8.17
CA THR A 174 -4.03 -14.49 -7.89
C THR A 174 -4.53 -14.34 -6.45
N GLN A 175 -5.32 -15.29 -5.94
CA GLN A 175 -5.75 -15.30 -4.54
C GLN A 175 -4.55 -15.21 -3.60
N LYS A 176 -3.56 -16.09 -3.79
CA LYS A 176 -2.36 -16.16 -2.94
C LYS A 176 -1.54 -14.86 -2.98
N LEU A 177 -1.35 -14.28 -4.17
CA LEU A 177 -0.61 -13.02 -4.32
C LEU A 177 -1.31 -11.87 -3.57
N LEU A 178 -2.63 -11.72 -3.76
CA LEU A 178 -3.41 -10.67 -3.12
C LEU A 178 -3.52 -10.89 -1.60
N MET A 179 -3.67 -12.14 -1.16
CA MET A 179 -3.64 -12.50 0.27
C MET A 179 -2.35 -12.02 0.94
N ARG A 180 -1.21 -12.27 0.30
CA ARG A 180 0.08 -11.81 0.80
C ARG A 180 0.17 -10.28 0.83
N ASP A 181 -0.31 -9.59 -0.20
CA ASP A 181 -0.28 -8.12 -0.26
C ASP A 181 -1.12 -7.49 0.87
N PHE A 182 -2.34 -7.98 1.11
CA PHE A 182 -3.14 -7.57 2.26
C PHE A 182 -2.46 -7.90 3.60
N ALA A 183 -1.86 -9.08 3.73
CA ALA A 183 -1.18 -9.50 4.95
C ALA A 183 0.03 -8.61 5.25
N ASP A 184 0.89 -8.36 4.26
CA ASP A 184 2.08 -7.52 4.41
C ASP A 184 1.70 -6.06 4.70
N GLY A 185 0.63 -5.54 4.09
CA GLY A 185 0.08 -4.21 4.39
C GLY A 185 -0.46 -4.09 5.81
N TYR A 186 -1.28 -5.06 6.22
CA TYR A 186 -1.89 -5.08 7.56
C TYR A 186 -0.85 -5.23 8.67
N GLU A 187 0.14 -6.10 8.48
CA GLU A 187 1.14 -6.39 9.51
C GLU A 187 2.02 -5.16 9.82
N ALA A 188 2.20 -4.27 8.83
CA ALA A 188 2.96 -3.03 8.94
C ALA A 188 2.23 -1.90 9.72
N LEU A 189 0.91 -2.02 9.91
CA LEU A 189 0.12 -1.04 10.66
C LEU A 189 0.48 -1.04 12.15
N ASN A 190 0.52 0.16 12.73
CA ASN A 190 0.56 0.35 14.17
C ASN A 190 -0.88 0.41 14.72
N MET A 191 -1.39 -0.73 15.19
CA MET A 191 -2.75 -0.87 15.71
C MET A 191 -3.03 -0.08 17.01
N GLN A 192 -2.01 0.51 17.64
CA GLN A 192 -2.20 1.42 18.78
C GLN A 192 -2.62 2.82 18.33
N HIS A 193 -2.38 3.17 17.07
CA HIS A 193 -2.77 4.45 16.49
C HIS A 193 -4.17 4.34 15.89
N SER A 194 -5.11 5.19 16.33
CA SER A 194 -6.53 5.07 15.96
C SER A 194 -6.78 5.10 14.46
N SER A 195 -6.18 6.04 13.73
CA SER A 195 -6.35 6.13 12.27
C SER A 195 -5.80 4.91 11.51
N GLN A 196 -4.74 4.28 12.04
CA GLN A 196 -4.17 3.06 11.45
C GLN A 196 -5.01 1.83 11.81
N ALA A 197 -5.60 1.80 13.01
CA ALA A 197 -6.56 0.76 13.39
C ALA A 197 -7.81 0.80 12.48
N GLU A 198 -8.34 1.99 12.17
CA GLU A 198 -9.46 2.15 11.24
C GLU A 198 -9.11 1.71 9.80
N LEU A 199 -7.88 1.97 9.34
CA LEU A 199 -7.37 1.42 8.08
C LEU A 199 -7.31 -0.12 8.13
N GLY A 200 -6.82 -0.67 9.23
CA GLY A 200 -6.77 -2.12 9.45
C GLY A 200 -8.14 -2.77 9.42
N ASP A 201 -9.13 -2.20 10.11
CA ASP A 201 -10.51 -2.71 10.12
C ASP A 201 -11.12 -2.72 8.71
N ARG A 202 -10.86 -1.69 7.91
CA ARG A 202 -11.26 -1.63 6.50
C ARG A 202 -10.55 -2.71 5.67
N MET A 203 -9.23 -2.89 5.82
CA MET A 203 -8.48 -3.95 5.13
C MET A 203 -9.08 -5.33 5.41
N ILE A 204 -9.33 -5.66 6.68
CA ILE A 204 -9.87 -6.96 7.09
C ILE A 204 -11.28 -7.16 6.57
N THR A 205 -12.14 -6.14 6.66
CA THR A 205 -13.52 -6.22 6.17
C THR A 205 -13.54 -6.53 4.67
N TYR A 206 -12.82 -5.74 3.88
CA TYR A 206 -12.74 -5.92 2.42
C TYR A 206 -12.09 -7.26 2.05
N PHE A 207 -11.03 -7.65 2.75
CA PHE A 207 -10.39 -8.95 2.53
C PHE A 207 -11.35 -10.11 2.79
N CYS A 208 -12.02 -10.12 3.95
CA CYS A 208 -12.92 -11.20 4.34
C CYS A 208 -14.15 -11.32 3.43
N GLU A 209 -14.61 -10.22 2.81
CA GLU A 209 -15.67 -10.23 1.79
C GLU A 209 -15.19 -10.64 0.38
N GLY A 210 -13.89 -10.55 0.11
CA GLY A 210 -13.34 -10.83 -1.22
C GLY A 210 -12.74 -12.22 -1.37
N VAL A 211 -12.08 -12.74 -0.34
CA VAL A 211 -11.24 -13.94 -0.44
C VAL A 211 -12.05 -15.23 -0.64
N SER A 212 -11.54 -16.13 -1.48
CA SER A 212 -12.03 -17.50 -1.57
C SER A 212 -11.70 -18.27 -0.29
N TYR A 213 -12.71 -18.81 0.41
CA TYR A 213 -12.48 -19.63 1.60
C TYR A 213 -11.62 -20.87 1.31
N LYS A 214 -11.79 -21.46 0.12
CA LYS A 214 -10.96 -22.58 -0.31
C LYS A 214 -9.50 -22.15 -0.44
N ALA A 215 -9.23 -21.04 -1.12
CA ALA A 215 -7.87 -20.53 -1.26
C ALA A 215 -7.27 -20.16 0.10
N TRP A 216 -8.04 -19.54 1.00
CA TRP A 216 -7.61 -19.24 2.36
C TRP A 216 -7.14 -20.50 3.10
N ILE A 217 -7.97 -21.56 3.13
CA ILE A 217 -7.65 -22.81 3.82
C ILE A 217 -6.36 -23.44 3.28
N GLU A 218 -6.17 -23.40 1.96
CA GLU A 218 -5.03 -24.05 1.31
C GLU A 218 -3.73 -23.26 1.41
N THR A 219 -3.78 -21.93 1.62
CA THR A 219 -2.60 -21.06 1.54
C THR A 219 -2.27 -20.29 2.82
N MET A 220 -3.18 -20.21 3.80
CA MET A 220 -2.97 -19.43 5.04
C MET A 220 -1.71 -19.83 5.79
N GLU A 221 -1.30 -21.10 5.72
CA GLU A 221 -0.09 -21.61 6.38
C GLU A 221 1.20 -20.91 5.92
N GLU A 222 1.20 -20.34 4.72
CA GLU A 222 2.33 -19.56 4.20
C GLU A 222 2.41 -18.14 4.79
N LEU A 223 1.34 -17.69 5.48
CA LEU A 223 1.25 -16.38 6.12
C LEU A 223 1.50 -16.44 7.63
N ARG A 224 2.03 -17.55 8.16
CA ARG A 224 2.27 -17.74 9.60
C ARG A 224 3.13 -16.65 10.24
N ASP A 225 3.99 -16.01 9.45
CA ASP A 225 4.82 -14.89 9.87
C ASP A 225 4.07 -13.55 9.93
N ARG A 226 2.75 -13.53 9.63
CA ARG A 226 1.80 -12.39 9.73
C ARG A 226 0.68 -12.71 10.74
N PRO A 227 1.03 -12.90 12.03
CA PRO A 227 0.09 -13.38 13.03
C PRO A 227 -1.03 -12.38 13.32
N LYS A 228 -0.79 -11.06 13.21
CA LYS A 228 -1.84 -10.07 13.46
C LYS A 228 -2.92 -10.17 12.40
N PHE A 229 -2.52 -10.30 11.14
CA PHE A 229 -3.45 -10.46 10.02
C PHE A 229 -4.28 -11.74 10.16
N ILE A 230 -3.63 -12.90 10.38
CA ILE A 230 -4.33 -14.18 10.56
C ILE A 230 -5.35 -14.10 11.70
N GLY A 231 -4.97 -13.52 12.84
CA GLY A 231 -5.86 -13.39 14.00
C GLY A 231 -7.11 -12.56 13.68
N HIS A 232 -6.95 -11.45 12.95
CA HIS A 232 -8.07 -10.58 12.60
C HIS A 232 -8.95 -11.15 11.49
N VAL A 233 -8.37 -11.83 10.49
CA VAL A 233 -9.15 -12.56 9.48
C VAL A 233 -9.97 -13.67 10.13
N SER A 234 -9.37 -14.44 11.05
CA SER A 234 -10.06 -15.50 11.79
C SER A 234 -11.24 -14.94 12.59
N ARG A 235 -11.06 -13.78 13.24
CA ARG A 235 -12.14 -13.05 13.90
C ARG A 235 -13.21 -12.61 12.90
N GLY A 236 -12.82 -12.05 11.75
CA GLY A 236 -13.75 -11.64 10.69
C GLY A 236 -14.63 -12.79 10.20
N PHE A 237 -14.04 -13.96 9.96
CA PHE A 237 -14.80 -15.17 9.59
C PHE A 237 -15.70 -15.67 10.72
N ALA A 238 -15.24 -15.63 11.97
CA ALA A 238 -16.05 -16.01 13.12
C ALA A 238 -17.28 -15.08 13.28
N THR A 239 -17.11 -13.78 13.09
CA THR A 239 -18.21 -12.79 13.11
C THR A 239 -19.24 -13.11 12.02
N LYS A 240 -18.80 -13.36 10.78
CA LYS A 240 -19.71 -13.77 9.70
C LYS A 240 -20.45 -15.06 10.00
N LEU A 241 -19.76 -16.05 10.55
CA LEU A 241 -20.39 -17.31 10.94
C LEU A 241 -21.43 -17.10 12.03
N GLN A 242 -21.16 -16.22 13.01
CA GLN A 242 -22.10 -15.85 14.06
C GLN A 242 -23.36 -15.18 13.47
N GLU A 243 -23.21 -14.25 12.52
CA GLU A 243 -24.33 -13.62 11.84
C GLU A 243 -25.21 -14.65 11.09
N LEU A 244 -24.57 -15.62 10.42
CA LEU A 244 -25.28 -16.73 9.77
C LEU A 244 -25.98 -17.66 10.78
N GLN A 245 -25.43 -17.83 11.99
CA GLN A 245 -26.07 -18.62 13.05
C GLN A 245 -27.39 -18.01 13.53
N VAL A 246 -27.51 -16.69 13.54
CA VAL A 246 -28.76 -16.01 13.92
C VAL A 246 -29.90 -16.40 12.97
N GLY A 247 -29.61 -16.65 11.70
CA GLY A 247 -30.59 -17.08 10.69
C GLY A 247 -30.72 -18.60 10.48
N ARG A 248 -29.76 -19.41 10.98
CA ARG A 248 -29.74 -20.88 10.78
C ARG A 248 -29.21 -21.60 12.03
N LYS A 249 -29.89 -22.65 12.47
CA LYS A 249 -29.39 -23.53 13.54
C LYS A 249 -28.18 -24.34 13.06
N LEU A 250 -26.97 -23.81 13.26
CA LEU A 250 -25.74 -24.58 13.11
C LEU A 250 -25.60 -25.54 14.31
N LYS A 251 -25.64 -26.84 14.03
CA LYS A 251 -25.49 -27.86 15.07
C LYS A 251 -24.02 -27.93 15.50
N ARG A 252 -23.77 -27.72 16.78
CA ARG A 252 -22.46 -28.03 17.38
C ARG A 252 -22.39 -29.52 17.62
N LYS A 253 -21.28 -30.14 17.22
CA LYS A 253 -20.98 -31.53 17.54
C LYS A 253 -20.03 -31.56 18.72
N GLU A 254 -20.48 -32.15 19.82
CA GLU A 254 -19.61 -32.55 20.91
C GLU A 254 -18.88 -33.83 20.47
N TRP A 255 -17.55 -33.81 20.55
CA TRP A 255 -16.73 -34.98 20.27
C TRP A 255 -16.38 -35.66 21.59
N ALA A 256 -16.42 -36.99 21.60
CA ALA A 256 -15.91 -37.77 22.72
C ALA A 256 -14.42 -37.44 22.95
N GLY A 257 -13.96 -37.59 24.20
CA GLY A 257 -12.56 -37.37 24.56
C GLY A 257 -11.61 -38.26 23.73
N PRO A 258 -10.37 -37.80 23.46
CA PRO A 258 -9.39 -38.60 22.71
C PRO A 258 -9.19 -39.97 23.39
N GLY A 259 -9.45 -41.07 22.67
CA GLY A 259 -9.28 -42.44 23.17
C GLY A 259 -10.54 -43.14 23.68
N VAL A 260 -11.70 -42.51 23.63
CA VAL A 260 -12.99 -43.16 23.90
C VAL A 260 -13.73 -43.30 22.55
N ALA A 261 -13.51 -44.45 21.89
CA ALA A 261 -14.29 -44.88 20.72
C ALA A 261 -15.38 -45.86 21.15
#